data_AF-A0A497CN58-F1
#
_entry.id   AF-A0A497CN58-F1
#
_cell.length_a   1.000
_cell.length_b   1.000
_cell.length_c   1.000
_cell.angle_alpha   90.00
_cell.angle_beta   90.00
_cell.angle_gamma   90.00
#
_symmetry.space_group_name_H-M   'P 1'
#
loop_
_entity.id
_entity.type
_entity.pdbx_description
1 polymer ?
#
loop_
_entity_poly.entity_id
_entity_poly.type
_entity_poly.pdbx_seq_one_letter_code
_entity_poly.pdbx_strand_id
1 'polypeptide(L)'
;MDNTHHEEHISSYAELFGTWVALILLTFMTVFISVFGSGLQTLTVAMALLIASVKATVVGLYFMHLKYDQKMYRVMMMVVMSLFTFFLIMVILDYLTR
;
A
#
# COMPACT_ATOMS: atom_id res chain seq x y z
N MET A 1 47.88 3.73 -3.40
CA MET A 1 47.03 4.24 -2.30
C MET A 1 45.85 4.92 -2.96
N ASP A 2 44.70 4.26 -3.00
CA ASP A 2 43.39 4.84 -2.67
C ASP A 2 42.31 3.80 -2.98
N ASN A 3 41.72 3.23 -1.92
CA ASN A 3 40.60 2.30 -2.00
C ASN A 3 39.35 3.11 -1.61
N THR A 4 38.84 3.93 -2.53
CA THR A 4 37.62 4.70 -2.29
C THR A 4 36.39 3.82 -2.53
N HIS A 5 36.07 3.02 -1.51
CA HIS A 5 34.75 2.39 -1.36
C HIS A 5 33.68 3.49 -1.39
N HIS A 6 33.09 3.70 -2.55
CA HIS A 6 31.82 4.41 -2.67
C HIS A 6 30.76 3.48 -2.09
N GLU A 7 30.50 3.61 -0.80
CA GLU A 7 29.30 3.04 -0.20
C GLU A 7 28.11 3.79 -0.80
N GLU A 8 27.54 3.20 -1.86
CA GLU A 8 26.24 3.59 -2.36
C GLU A 8 25.27 3.55 -1.18
N HIS A 9 24.81 4.71 -0.73
CA HIS A 9 23.72 4.85 0.23
C HIS A 9 22.40 4.49 -0.48
N ILE A 10 22.28 3.21 -0.84
CA ILE A 10 21.05 2.59 -1.32
C ILE A 10 20.16 2.49 -0.07
N SER A 11 19.13 3.33 0.00
CA SER A 11 18.01 3.33 0.96
C SER A 11 18.24 2.58 2.28
N SER A 12 18.32 3.33 3.39
CA SER A 12 18.52 2.81 4.75
C SER A 12 17.77 1.49 4.99
N TYR A 13 18.51 0.38 5.12
CA TYR A 13 17.97 -0.96 5.40
C TYR A 13 16.98 -0.97 6.58
N ALA A 14 17.12 -0.01 7.50
CA ALA A 14 16.20 0.19 8.62
C ALA A 14 14.76 0.56 8.19
N GLU A 15 14.58 1.31 7.10
CA GLU A 15 13.25 1.69 6.60
C GLU A 15 12.54 0.51 5.92
N LEU A 16 13.30 -0.31 5.19
CA LEU A 16 12.83 -1.57 4.61
C LEU A 16 12.42 -2.55 5.71
N PHE A 17 13.20 -2.64 6.78
CA PHE A 17 12.88 -3.50 7.92
C PHE A 17 11.65 -3.01 8.70
N GLY A 18 11.53 -1.70 8.95
CA GLY A 18 10.36 -1.12 9.61
C GLY A 18 9.06 -1.34 8.84
N THR A 19 9.12 -1.25 7.51
CA THR A 19 7.96 -1.51 6.65
C THR A 19 7.63 -2.98 6.53
N TRP A 20 8.63 -3.85 6.49
CA TRP A 20 8.43 -5.29 6.58
C TRP A 20 7.65 -5.70 7.84
N VAL A 21 8.04 -5.19 9.01
CA VAL A 21 7.31 -5.43 10.26
C VAL A 21 5.88 -4.90 10.21
N ALA A 22 5.68 -3.68 9.69
CA ALA A 22 4.35 -3.10 9.53
C ALA A 22 3.46 -3.96 8.63
N LEU A 23 3.95 -4.42 7.48
CA LEU A 23 3.18 -5.27 6.55
C LEU A 23 2.82 -6.62 7.15
N ILE A 24 3.73 -7.22 7.94
CA ILE A 24 3.45 -8.46 8.67
C ILE A 24 2.32 -8.24 9.68
N LEU A 25 2.39 -7.18 10.49
CA LEU A 25 1.34 -6.84 11.45
C LEU A 25 -0.03 -6.64 10.78
N LEU A 26 -0.08 -5.86 9.70
CA LEU A 26 -1.32 -5.67 8.95
C LEU A 26 -1.83 -6.99 8.34
N THR A 27 -0.94 -7.93 8.01
CA THR A 27 -1.33 -9.25 7.47
C THR A 27 -1.92 -10.14 8.53
N PHE A 28 -1.33 -10.21 9.72
CA PHE A 28 -1.95 -10.89 10.85
C PHE A 28 -3.32 -10.29 11.17
N MET A 29 -3.45 -8.97 11.12
CA MET A 29 -4.73 -8.30 11.35
C MET A 29 -5.78 -8.71 10.29
N THR A 30 -5.43 -8.77 9.01
CA THR A 30 -6.35 -9.24 7.96
C THR A 30 -6.79 -10.68 8.18
N VAL A 31 -5.85 -11.59 8.49
CA VAL A 31 -6.15 -13.01 8.74
C VAL A 31 -7.06 -13.16 9.96
N PHE A 32 -6.78 -12.42 11.04
CA PHE A 32 -7.60 -12.43 12.24
C PHE A 32 -9.05 -12.02 11.93
N ILE A 33 -9.23 -10.93 11.18
CA ILE A 33 -10.56 -10.47 10.78
C ILE A 33 -11.26 -11.48 9.86
N SER A 34 -10.51 -12.13 8.97
CA SER A 34 -11.05 -13.16 8.08
C SER A 34 -11.50 -14.43 8.83
N VAL A 35 -10.78 -14.82 9.88
CA VAL A 35 -11.06 -16.06 10.63
C VAL A 35 -12.14 -15.84 11.70
N PHE A 36 -12.10 -14.72 12.42
CA PHE A 36 -13.01 -14.43 13.52
C PHE A 36 -14.26 -13.62 13.09
N GLY A 37 -14.27 -13.04 11.89
CA GLY A 37 -15.38 -12.22 11.38
C GLY A 37 -16.52 -13.00 10.72
N SER A 38 -16.75 -14.26 11.10
CA SER A 38 -17.69 -15.19 10.47
C SER A 38 -19.18 -14.79 10.56
N GLY A 39 -19.52 -13.81 11.41
CA GLY A 39 -20.92 -13.40 11.64
C GLY A 39 -21.51 -12.37 10.67
N LEU A 40 -20.70 -11.64 9.90
CA LEU A 40 -21.16 -10.54 9.02
C LEU A 40 -20.35 -10.46 7.72
N GLN A 41 -20.53 -11.44 6.82
CA GLN A 41 -19.73 -11.63 5.60
C GLN A 41 -19.46 -10.33 4.81
N THR A 42 -20.46 -9.47 4.61
CA THR A 42 -20.30 -8.19 3.89
C THR A 42 -19.42 -7.19 4.65
N LEU A 43 -19.55 -7.12 5.98
CA LEU A 43 -18.77 -6.22 6.82
C LEU A 43 -17.32 -6.68 6.94
N THR A 44 -17.09 -8.00 6.92
CA THR A 44 -15.75 -8.58 6.88
C THR A 44 -15.00 -8.23 5.59
N VAL A 45 -15.70 -8.26 4.45
CA VAL A 45 -15.12 -7.86 3.15
C VAL A 45 -14.77 -6.38 3.12
N ALA A 46 -15.68 -5.51 3.59
CA ALA A 46 -15.41 -4.08 3.66
C ALA A 46 -14.18 -3.77 4.54
N MET A 47 -14.08 -4.43 5.71
CA MET A 47 -12.93 -4.28 6.59
C MET A 47 -11.63 -4.81 5.97
N ALA A 48 -11.67 -5.94 5.27
CA ALA A 48 -10.52 -6.50 4.57
C ALA A 48 -10.00 -5.55 3.47
N LEU A 49 -10.91 -4.93 2.70
CA LEU A 49 -10.57 -3.93 1.69
C LEU A 49 -9.95 -2.67 2.29
N LEU A 50 -10.47 -2.19 3.43
CA LEU A 50 -9.86 -1.05 4.13
C LEU A 50 -8.42 -1.36 4.53
N ILE A 51 -8.17 -2.54 5.10
CA ILE A 51 -6.82 -2.95 5.51
C ILE A 51 -5.90 -3.11 4.30
N ALA A 52 -6.42 -3.66 3.19
CA ALA A 52 -5.68 -3.75 1.93
C ALA A 52 -5.26 -2.36 1.42
N SER A 53 -6.13 -1.35 1.49
CA SER A 53 -5.81 0.03 1.13
C SER A 53 -4.70 0.63 2.01
N VAL A 54 -4.73 0.37 3.32
CA VAL A 54 -3.67 0.83 4.24
C VAL A 54 -2.34 0.15 3.89
N LYS A 55 -2.33 -1.16 3.63
CA LYS A 55 -1.12 -1.87 3.17
C LYS A 55 -0.55 -1.27 1.90
N ALA A 56 -1.39 -1.05 0.88
CA ALA A 56 -0.98 -0.44 -0.39
C ALA A 56 -0.37 0.96 -0.18
N THR A 57 -0.92 1.75 0.75
CA THR A 57 -0.38 3.07 1.10
C THR A 57 0.99 2.98 1.77
N VAL A 58 1.19 2.03 2.70
CA VAL A 58 2.50 1.79 3.34
C VAL A 58 3.53 1.36 2.30
N VAL A 59 3.17 0.46 1.38
CA VAL A 59 4.06 0.06 0.27
C VAL A 59 4.41 1.25 -0.62
N GLY A 60 3.42 2.05 -1.02
CA GLY A 60 3.62 3.21 -1.88
C GLY A 60 4.47 4.32 -1.25
N LEU A 61 4.36 4.56 0.05
CA LEU A 61 5.13 5.61 0.72
C LEU A 61 6.59 5.21 0.98
N TYR A 62 6.82 3.95 1.34
CA TYR A 62 8.12 3.50 1.84
C TYR A 62 8.90 2.62 0.85
N PHE A 63 8.28 1.62 0.21
CA PHE A 63 8.98 0.77 -0.76
C PHE A 63 9.19 1.45 -2.11
N MET A 64 8.21 2.24 -2.57
CA MET A 64 8.37 3.05 -3.79
C MET A 64 9.17 4.34 -3.54
N HIS A 65 9.73 4.52 -2.35
CA HIS A 65 10.54 5.68 -1.96
C HIS A 65 9.84 7.04 -2.14
N LEU A 66 8.51 7.07 -2.36
CA LEU A 66 7.72 8.27 -2.70
C LEU A 66 7.76 9.37 -1.62
N LYS A 67 8.13 8.99 -0.39
CA LYS A 67 8.38 9.93 0.70
C LYS A 67 9.71 10.69 0.56
N TYR A 68 10.72 10.04 0.00
CA TYR A 68 12.11 10.51 -0.09
C TYR A 68 12.51 10.94 -1.50
N ASP A 69 11.75 10.53 -2.51
CA ASP A 69 11.97 10.88 -3.91
C ASP A 69 11.38 12.24 -4.31
N GLN A 70 11.74 12.70 -5.50
CA GLN A 70 11.29 13.97 -6.08
C GLN A 70 9.76 14.11 -6.03
N LYS A 71 9.26 15.30 -5.68
CA LYS A 71 7.81 15.62 -5.61
C LYS A 71 7.03 15.20 -6.87
N MET A 72 7.71 15.15 -8.02
CA MET A 72 7.15 14.69 -9.29
C MET A 72 6.58 13.27 -9.24
N TYR A 73 7.29 12.31 -8.62
CA TYR A 73 6.79 10.92 -8.53
C TYR A 73 5.51 10.82 -7.69
N ARG A 74 5.41 11.63 -6.62
CA ARG A 74 4.19 11.72 -5.80
C ARG A 74 2.99 12.25 -6.61
N VAL A 75 3.22 13.24 -7.46
CA VAL A 75 2.16 13.78 -8.34
C VAL A 75 1.74 12.73 -9.37
N MET A 76 2.69 12.04 -10.02
CA MET A 76 2.38 10.98 -10.98
C MET A 76 1.57 9.84 -10.35
N MET A 77 1.93 9.39 -9.14
CA MET A 77 1.14 8.40 -8.41
C MET A 77 -0.29 8.89 -8.13
N MET A 78 -0.46 10.14 -7.70
CA MET A 78 -1.80 10.69 -7.46
C MET A 78 -2.65 10.74 -8.74
N VAL A 79 -2.05 11.06 -9.89
CA VAL A 79 -2.75 11.02 -11.18
C VAL A 79 -3.21 9.61 -11.53
N VAL A 80 -2.34 8.61 -11.39
CA VAL A 80 -2.68 7.21 -11.67
C VAL A 80 -3.76 6.70 -10.69
N MET A 81 -3.65 7.02 -9.40
CA MET A 81 -4.65 6.64 -8.39
C MET A 81 -6.00 7.33 -8.61
N SER A 82 -5.99 8.59 -9.08
CA SER A 82 -7.20 9.32 -9.47
C SER A 82 -7.90 8.63 -10.63
N LEU A 83 -7.15 8.28 -11.68
CA LEU A 83 -7.68 7.53 -12.83
C LEU A 83 -8.22 6.15 -12.42
N PHE A 84 -7.47 5.40 -11.61
CA PHE A 84 -7.91 4.11 -11.08
C PHE A 84 -9.25 4.23 -10.32
N THR A 85 -9.35 5.23 -9.44
CA THR A 85 -10.58 5.48 -8.67
C THR A 85 -11.74 5.86 -9.58
N PHE A 86 -11.50 6.68 -10.60
CA PHE A 86 -12.50 7.07 -11.59
C PHE A 86 -13.06 5.84 -12.33
N PHE A 87 -12.18 4.97 -12.85
CA PHE A 87 -12.61 3.73 -13.52
C PHE A 87 -13.33 2.78 -12.56
N LEU A 88 -12.85 2.67 -11.32
CA LEU A 88 -13.49 1.82 -10.30
C LEU A 88 -14.91 2.28 -9.99
N ILE A 89 -15.14 3.59 -9.84
CA ILE A 89 -16.48 4.15 -9.65
C ILE A 89 -17.36 3.87 -10.87
N MET A 90 -16.85 4.08 -12.09
CA MET A 90 -17.59 3.79 -13.31
C MET A 90 -18.05 2.33 -13.36
N VAL A 91 -17.17 1.38 -13.05
CA VAL A 91 -17.49 -0.06 -13.04
C VAL A 91 -18.52 -0.40 -11.97
N ILE A 92 -18.44 0.21 -10.77
CA ILE A 92 -19.43 -0.02 -9.72
C ILE A 92 -20.80 0.52 -10.12
N LEU A 93 -20.87 1.71 -10.73
CA LEU A 93 -22.12 2.29 -11.22
C LEU A 93 -22.74 1.44 -12.33
N ASP A 94 -21.92 0.94 -13.26
CA ASP A 94 -22.35 0.02 -14.31
C ASP A 94 -22.93 -1.28 -13.72
N TYR A 95 -22.25 -1.87 -12.73
CA TYR A 95 -22.73 -3.07 -12.05
C TYR A 95 -24.04 -2.84 -11.28
N LEU A 96 -24.19 -1.68 -10.63
CA LEU A 96 -25.40 -1.35 -9.85
C LEU A 96 -26.61 -1.04 -10.75
N THR A 97 -26.37 -0.56 -11.97
CA THR A 97 -27.42 -0.20 -12.94
C THR A 97 -27.90 -1.41 -13.75
N ARG A 98 -27.15 -2.52 -13.73
CA ARG A 98 -27.44 -3.77 -14.44
C ARG A 98 -28.26 -4.75 -13.59
#